data_AF-A0A520XGW9-F1
#
_entry.id   AF-A0A520XGW9-F1
#
_cell.length_a   1.000
_cell.length_b   1.000
_cell.length_c   1.000
_cell.angle_alpha   90.00
_cell.angle_beta   90.00
_cell.angle_gamma   90.00
#
_symmetry.space_group_name_H-M   'P 1'
#
loop_
_entity.id
_entity.type
_entity.pdbx_description
1 polymer ?
#
loop_
_entity_poly.entity_id
_entity_poly.type
_entity_poly.pdbx_seq_one_letter_code
_entity_poly.pdbx_strand_id
1 'polypeptide(L)'
;MTEDKESISPCEILIDYEKLEILDESFYNLDELQKKVLISRYGLDGENPKTLNEVGLMIGLTKERVRQIEVKAISILKKSLED
;
A
#
# COMPACT_ATOMS: atom_id res chain seq x y z
N MET A 1 1.58 39.62 16.10
CA MET A 1 1.74 38.22 16.52
C MET A 1 1.26 37.37 15.36
N THR A 2 2.16 37.10 14.41
CA THR A 2 1.90 36.12 13.36
C THR A 2 2.08 34.77 14.03
N GLU A 3 0.98 34.14 14.40
CA GLU A 3 1.00 32.71 14.74
C GLU A 3 1.36 31.97 13.46
N ASP A 4 2.53 31.35 13.43
CA ASP A 4 2.92 30.38 12.41
C ASP A 4 1.87 29.26 12.43
N LYS A 5 0.92 29.35 11.51
CA LYS A 5 -0.10 28.32 11.30
C LYS A 5 0.57 27.21 10.49
N GLU A 6 0.70 26.06 11.15
CA GLU A 6 1.17 24.77 10.61
C GLU A 6 2.68 24.66 10.35
N SER A 7 3.50 24.93 11.37
CA SER A 7 4.85 24.38 11.40
C SER A 7 4.78 22.88 11.73
N ILE A 8 4.73 22.02 10.71
CA ILE A 8 4.95 20.57 10.88
C ILE A 8 6.31 20.42 11.56
N SER A 9 6.35 19.70 12.69
CA SER A 9 7.60 19.57 13.45
C SER A 9 8.65 18.84 12.61
N PRO A 10 9.93 19.23 12.64
CA PRO A 10 10.99 18.47 11.97
C PRO A 10 10.99 16.97 12.34
N CYS A 11 10.56 16.62 13.56
CA CYS A 11 10.38 15.23 13.97
C CYS A 11 9.23 14.52 13.25
N GLU A 12 8.11 15.22 13.02
CA GLU A 12 6.96 14.65 12.28
C GLU A 12 7.33 14.41 10.82
N ILE A 13 8.06 15.35 10.22
CA ILE A 13 8.61 15.19 8.86
C ILE A 13 9.52 13.96 8.80
N LEU A 14 10.43 13.79 9.77
CA LEU A 14 11.34 12.64 9.81
C LEU A 14 10.59 11.30 9.90
N ILE A 15 9.58 11.24 10.77
CA ILE A 15 8.74 10.06 10.96
C ILE A 15 8.00 9.70 9.67
N ASP A 16 7.51 10.68 8.92
CA ASP A 16 6.81 10.42 7.66
C ASP A 16 7.77 9.96 6.55
N TYR A 17 8.99 10.49 6.50
CA TYR A 17 10.02 9.98 5.59
C TYR A 17 10.39 8.53 5.88
N GLU A 18 10.61 8.16 7.16
CA GLU A 18 10.91 6.77 7.55
C GLU A 18 9.77 5.81 7.16
N LYS A 19 8.51 6.22 7.36
CA LYS A 19 7.35 5.41 6.93
C LYS A 19 7.32 5.19 5.42
N LEU A 20 7.65 6.22 4.64
CA LEU A 20 7.67 6.11 3.18
C LEU A 20 8.77 5.17 2.71
N GLU A 21 9.94 5.19 3.35
CA GLU A 21 11.06 4.30 3.03
C GLU A 21 10.71 2.84 3.31
N ILE A 22 10.14 2.55 4.49
CA ILE A 22 9.67 1.19 4.84
C ILE A 22 8.58 0.74 3.87
N LEU A 23 7.68 1.64 3.48
CA LEU A 23 6.65 1.32 2.50
C LEU A 23 7.28 0.95 1.15
N ASP A 24 8.25 1.71 0.66
CA ASP A 24 8.89 1.46 -0.64
C ASP A 24 9.65 0.13 -0.64
N GLU A 25 10.40 -0.18 0.43
CA GLU A 25 11.07 -1.47 0.60
C GLU A 25 10.07 -2.64 0.65
N SER A 26 8.98 -2.47 1.40
CA SER A 26 7.95 -3.49 1.50
C SER A 26 7.25 -3.75 0.16
N PHE A 27 7.04 -2.70 -0.65
CA PHE A 27 6.52 -2.82 -2.02
C PHE A 27 7.54 -3.46 -2.97
N TYR A 28 8.83 -3.22 -2.79
CA TYR A 28 9.89 -3.87 -3.58
C TYR A 28 9.87 -5.39 -3.41
N ASN A 29 9.56 -5.89 -2.21
CA ASN A 29 9.45 -7.32 -1.91
C ASN A 29 8.18 -7.99 -2.45
N LEU A 30 7.22 -7.22 -2.97
CA LEU A 30 6.02 -7.75 -3.59
C LEU A 30 6.26 -8.06 -5.07
N ASP A 31 5.68 -9.17 -5.51
CA ASP A 31 5.67 -9.54 -6.92
C ASP A 31 4.67 -8.66 -7.70
N GLU A 32 4.84 -8.54 -9.01
CA GLU A 32 4.03 -7.60 -9.83
C GLU A 32 2.52 -7.83 -9.71
N LEU A 33 2.10 -9.09 -9.58
CA LEU A 33 0.69 -9.44 -9.38
C LEU A 33 0.17 -8.99 -8.01
N GLN A 34 1.00 -9.08 -6.96
CA GLN A 34 0.65 -8.63 -5.62
C GLN A 34 0.53 -7.11 -5.57
N LYS A 35 1.50 -6.39 -6.15
CA LYS A 35 1.45 -4.93 -6.31
C LYS A 35 0.16 -4.52 -7.03
N LYS A 36 -0.12 -5.13 -8.18
CA LYS A 36 -1.31 -4.82 -8.98
C LYS A 36 -2.62 -5.06 -8.22
N VAL A 37 -2.71 -6.17 -7.47
CA VAL A 37 -3.87 -6.44 -6.60
C VAL A 37 -4.01 -5.36 -5.54
N LEU A 38 -2.93 -5.00 -4.81
CA LEU A 38 -3.01 -3.97 -3.77
C LEU A 38 -3.36 -2.59 -4.34
N ILE A 39 -2.65 -2.13 -5.38
CA ILE A 39 -2.91 -0.85 -6.03
C ILE A 39 -4.36 -0.75 -6.46
N SER A 40 -4.89 -1.77 -7.15
CA SER A 40 -6.27 -1.78 -7.61
C SER A 40 -7.28 -1.88 -6.46
N ARG A 41 -6.98 -2.66 -5.41
CA ARG A 41 -7.87 -2.87 -4.27
C ARG A 41 -8.01 -1.64 -3.39
N TYR A 42 -6.95 -0.85 -3.28
CA TYR A 42 -6.86 0.28 -2.35
C TYR A 42 -6.80 1.65 -3.06
N GLY A 43 -6.73 1.69 -4.39
CA GLY A 43 -6.69 2.95 -5.15
C GLY A 43 -5.37 3.72 -4.98
N LEU A 44 -4.25 3.00 -4.83
CA LEU A 44 -2.95 3.61 -4.51
C LEU A 44 -2.34 4.38 -5.70
N ASP A 45 -2.92 4.22 -6.89
CA ASP A 45 -2.62 4.96 -8.12
C ASP A 45 -3.52 6.19 -8.31
N GLY A 46 -4.37 6.51 -7.33
CA GLY A 46 -5.33 7.61 -7.41
C GLY A 46 -6.65 7.23 -8.10
N GLU A 47 -6.82 5.97 -8.50
CA GLU A 47 -8.13 5.46 -8.92
C GLU A 47 -9.01 5.08 -7.72
N ASN A 48 -10.31 4.88 -7.97
CA ASN A 48 -11.21 4.39 -6.94
C ASN A 48 -10.87 2.93 -6.53
N PRO A 49 -10.91 2.60 -5.23
CA PRO A 49 -10.74 1.24 -4.74
C PRO A 49 -11.69 0.25 -5.42
N LYS A 50 -11.16 -0.85 -5.97
CA LYS A 50 -11.93 -1.92 -6.62
C LYS A 50 -12.18 -3.08 -5.68
N THR A 51 -13.30 -3.78 -5.85
CA THR A 51 -13.62 -5.00 -5.11
C THR A 51 -12.76 -6.18 -5.57
N LEU A 52 -12.66 -7.24 -4.75
CA LEU A 52 -11.98 -8.49 -5.12
C LEU A 52 -12.50 -9.09 -6.44
N ASN A 53 -13.79 -8.91 -6.72
CA ASN A 53 -14.40 -9.42 -7.95
C ASN A 53 -13.97 -8.60 -9.17
N GLU A 54 -14.00 -7.28 -9.07
CA GLU A 54 -13.56 -6.38 -10.16
C GLU A 54 -12.07 -6.53 -10.46
N VAL A 55 -11.24 -6.65 -9.42
CA VAL A 55 -9.81 -6.94 -9.59
C VAL A 55 -9.61 -8.30 -10.25
N GLY A 56 -10.37 -9.31 -9.83
CA GLY A 56 -10.34 -10.65 -10.45
C GLY A 56 -10.68 -10.62 -11.93
N LEU A 57 -11.73 -9.89 -12.31
CA LEU A 57 -12.11 -9.69 -13.71
C LEU A 57 -11.01 -8.98 -14.50
N MET A 58 -10.36 -7.97 -13.93
CA MET A 58 -9.29 -7.22 -14.59
C MET A 58 -8.04 -8.07 -14.89
N ILE A 59 -7.68 -8.99 -14.00
CA ILE A 59 -6.45 -9.80 -14.12
C ILE A 59 -6.71 -11.25 -14.53
N GLY A 60 -7.96 -11.60 -14.87
CA GLY A 60 -8.34 -12.94 -15.34
C GLY A 60 -8.29 -14.02 -14.24
N LEU A 61 -8.49 -13.65 -12.98
CA LEU A 61 -8.45 -14.55 -11.83
C LEU A 61 -9.79 -14.61 -11.08
N THR A 62 -10.03 -15.70 -10.38
CA THR A 62 -11.21 -15.83 -9.52
C THR A 62 -11.09 -14.91 -8.30
N LYS A 63 -12.23 -14.48 -7.75
CA LYS A 63 -12.31 -13.69 -6.51
C LYS A 63 -11.47 -14.31 -5.38
N GLU A 64 -11.55 -15.63 -5.20
CA GLU A 64 -10.80 -16.32 -4.15
C GLU A 64 -9.29 -16.30 -4.41
N ARG A 65 -8.87 -16.40 -5.68
CA ARG A 65 -7.46 -16.29 -6.01
C ARG A 65 -6.92 -14.89 -5.72
N VAL A 66 -7.68 -13.83 -6.02
CA VAL A 66 -7.33 -12.46 -5.65
C VAL A 66 -7.21 -12.30 -4.14
N ARG A 67 -8.16 -12.86 -3.37
CA ARG A 67 -8.12 -12.84 -1.90
C ARG A 67 -6.85 -13.49 -1.35
N GLN A 68 -6.45 -14.63 -1.92
CA GLN A 68 -5.20 -15.30 -1.52
C GLN A 68 -3.96 -14.44 -1.81
N ILE A 69 -3.94 -13.75 -2.95
CA ILE A 69 -2.84 -12.85 -3.32
C ILE A 69 -2.80 -11.65 -2.37
N GLU A 70 -3.95 -11.02 -2.09
CA GLU A 70 -4.10 -9.91 -1.14
C GLU A 70 -3.56 -10.27 0.24
N VAL A 71 -3.99 -11.42 0.80
CA VAL A 71 -3.53 -11.88 2.12
C VAL A 71 -2.02 -12.11 2.14
N LYS A 72 -1.45 -12.73 1.09
CA LYS A 72 0.00 -12.93 0.98
C LYS A 72 0.75 -11.61 0.89
N ALA A 73 0.26 -10.67 0.09
CA ALA A 73 0.87 -9.36 -0.06
C ALA A 73 0.88 -8.59 1.27
N ILE A 74 -0.26 -8.55 1.98
CA ILE A 74 -0.37 -7.92 3.30
C ILE A 74 0.57 -8.58 4.31
N SER A 75 0.74 -9.90 4.26
CA SER A 75 1.67 -10.59 5.15
C SER A 75 3.14 -10.19 4.92
N ILE A 76 3.52 -9.91 3.67
CA ILE A 76 4.87 -9.41 3.33
C ILE A 76 5.02 -7.99 3.85
N LEU A 77 4.03 -7.12 3.58
CA LEU A 77 4.04 -5.73 4.06
C LEU A 77 4.17 -5.64 5.58
N LYS A 78 3.44 -6.49 6.31
CA LYS A 78 3.52 -6.54 7.78
C LYS A 78 4.90 -6.96 8.27
N LYS A 79 5.52 -7.93 7.59
CA LYS A 79 6.85 -8.39 7.98
C LYS A 79 7.88 -7.27 7.86
N SER A 80 7.84 -6.50 6.77
CA SER A 80 8.72 -5.34 6.57
C SER A 80 8.51 -4.20 7.58
N LEU A 81 7.39 -4.17 8.31
CA LEU A 81 7.13 -3.19 9.38
C LEU A 81 7.58 -3.68 10.76
N GLU A 82 7.80 -4.98 10.91
CA GLU A 82 8.25 -5.63 12.15
C GLU A 82 9.77 -5.84 12.20
N ASP A 83 10.44 -5.73 11.05
CA ASP A 83 11.90 -5.77 10.86
C ASP A 83 12.53 -4.39 11.06
#